data_AF-A0A8U0I000-F1
#
_entry.id   AF-A0A8U0I000-F1
#
_cell.length_a   1.000
_cell.length_b   1.000
_cell.length_c   1.000
_cell.angle_alpha   90.00
_cell.angle_beta   90.00
_cell.angle_gamma   90.00
#
_symmetry.space_group_name_H-M   'P 1'
#
loop_
_entity.id
_entity.type
_entity.pdbx_description
1 polymer ?
#
loop_
_entity_poly.entity_id
_entity_poly.type
_entity_poly.pdbx_seq_one_letter_code
_entity_poly.pdbx_strand_id
1 'polypeptide(L)'
;MTYLSHTVRSLREDPIPGETVRLVLTLGDDADPSAIAESVESLGGEVVRDLEFDRLLVEVDQTDLDAVCSLDGVSSVETDAVLGPT
;
A
#
# COMPACT_ATOMS: atom_id res chain seq x y z
N MET A 1 8.70 12.22 0.71
CA MET A 1 9.28 11.29 -0.28
C MET A 1 9.00 9.90 0.24
N THR A 2 8.13 9.15 -0.43
CA THR A 2 7.63 7.85 0.05
C THR A 2 8.69 6.78 -0.18
N TYR A 3 8.99 6.03 0.88
CA TYR A 3 9.87 4.87 0.76
C TYR A 3 9.12 3.73 0.07
N LEU A 4 9.75 3.10 -0.93
CA LEU A 4 9.25 1.88 -1.57
C LEU A 4 10.25 0.76 -1.34
N SER A 5 9.79 -0.37 -0.80
CA SER A 5 10.61 -1.59 -0.71
C SER A 5 11.05 -2.08 -2.10
N HIS A 6 12.12 -2.88 -2.13
CA HIS A 6 12.62 -3.45 -3.39
C HIS A 6 11.54 -4.26 -4.13
N THR A 7 10.77 -5.07 -3.41
CA THR A 7 9.70 -5.88 -4.00
C THR A 7 8.61 -5.01 -4.63
N VAL A 8 8.19 -3.94 -3.95
CA VAL A 8 7.19 -3.01 -4.49
C VAL A 8 7.69 -2.31 -5.76
N ARG A 9 8.97 -1.91 -5.80
CA ARG A 9 9.58 -1.34 -7.02
C ARG A 9 9.56 -2.34 -8.17
N SER A 10 9.98 -3.58 -7.91
CA SER A 10 9.99 -4.64 -8.92
C SER A 10 8.59 -4.94 -9.48
N LEU A 11 7.58 -5.01 -8.61
CA LEU A 11 6.18 -5.24 -9.04
C LEU A 11 5.60 -4.04 -9.81
N ARG A 12 6.00 -2.82 -9.45
CA ARG A 12 5.63 -1.61 -10.19
C ARG A 12 6.25 -1.57 -11.59
N GLU A 13 7.47 -2.08 -11.73
CA GLU A 13 8.19 -2.13 -13.01
C GLU A 13 7.61 -3.20 -13.96
N ASP A 14 7.14 -4.33 -13.43
CA ASP A 14 6.56 -5.43 -14.20
C ASP A 14 5.29 -5.97 -13.51
N PRO A 15 4.16 -5.24 -13.59
CA PRO A 15 2.92 -5.66 -12.96
C PRO A 15 2.25 -6.78 -13.74
N ILE A 16 1.69 -7.77 -13.03
CA ILE A 16 0.93 -8.87 -13.64
C ILE A 16 -0.55 -8.48 -13.70
N PRO A 17 -1.16 -8.31 -14.90
CA PRO A 17 -2.55 -7.91 -15.02
C PRO A 17 -3.51 -8.94 -14.41
N GLY A 18 -4.43 -8.47 -13.56
CA GLY A 18 -5.42 -9.31 -12.88
C GLY A 18 -4.87 -10.07 -11.67
N GLU A 19 -3.63 -9.79 -11.26
CA GLU A 19 -3.08 -10.27 -9.99
C GLU A 19 -3.10 -9.14 -8.95
N THR A 20 -3.57 -9.47 -7.75
CA THR A 20 -3.56 -8.53 -6.62
C THR A 20 -2.32 -8.73 -5.75
N VAL A 21 -1.94 -7.69 -5.04
CA VAL A 21 -0.85 -7.72 -4.06
C VAL A 21 -1.29 -7.03 -2.78
N ARG A 22 -0.85 -7.60 -1.65
CA ARG A 22 -1.03 -6.99 -0.34
C ARG A 22 0.13 -6.10 0.02
N LEU A 23 -0.20 -4.88 0.40
CA LEU A 23 0.75 -3.83 0.73
C LEU A 23 0.51 -3.34 2.16
N VAL A 24 1.60 -3.13 2.87
CA VAL A 24 1.63 -2.39 4.12
C VAL A 24 1.94 -0.94 3.77
N LEU A 25 0.97 -0.06 3.99
CA LEU A 25 1.12 1.38 3.91
C LEU A 25 1.45 1.89 5.30
N THR A 26 2.62 2.49 5.48
CA THR A 26 2.91 3.29 6.67
C THR A 26 2.53 4.72 6.37
N LEU A 27 1.72 5.31 7.22
CA LEU A 27 1.25 6.68 7.10
C LEU A 27 2.30 7.64 7.66
N GLY A 28 2.25 8.91 7.28
CA GLY A 28 3.03 9.98 7.89
C GLY A 28 2.37 10.46 9.18
N ASP A 29 3.13 11.12 10.05
CA ASP A 29 2.67 11.57 11.38
C ASP A 29 1.41 12.48 11.37
N ASP A 30 1.14 13.17 10.25
CA ASP A 30 -0.03 14.06 10.07
C ASP A 30 -1.10 13.49 9.12
N ALA A 31 -1.01 12.22 8.72
CA ALA A 31 -1.93 11.63 7.76
C ALA A 31 -3.15 10.99 8.46
N ASP A 32 -4.34 11.25 7.93
CA ASP A 32 -5.59 10.65 8.40
C ASP A 32 -5.78 9.23 7.81
N PRO A 33 -5.79 8.16 8.62
CA PRO A 33 -5.92 6.79 8.12
C PRO A 33 -7.19 6.55 7.30
N SER A 34 -8.31 7.16 7.72
CA SER A 34 -9.58 7.06 7.00
C SER A 34 -9.51 7.69 5.61
N ALA A 35 -8.83 8.82 5.46
CA ALA A 35 -8.69 9.48 4.15
C ALA A 35 -7.82 8.65 3.19
N ILE A 36 -6.80 7.99 3.73
CA ILE A 36 -5.95 7.06 2.96
C ILE A 36 -6.75 5.82 2.56
N ALA A 37 -7.55 5.26 3.47
CA ALA A 37 -8.44 4.15 3.19
C ALA A 37 -9.41 4.49 2.04
N GLU A 38 -10.09 5.63 2.11
CA GLU A 38 -11.00 6.11 1.05
C GLU A 38 -10.26 6.29 -0.29
N SER A 39 -9.01 6.77 -0.24
CA SER A 39 -8.20 6.93 -1.44
C SER A 39 -7.83 5.59 -2.08
N VAL A 40 -7.50 4.59 -1.27
CA VAL A 40 -7.24 3.22 -1.73
C VAL A 40 -8.49 2.60 -2.33
N GLU A 41 -9.64 2.74 -1.69
CA GLU A 41 -10.92 2.25 -2.20
C GLU A 41 -11.30 2.93 -3.52
N SER A 42 -11.03 4.22 -3.67
CA SER A 42 -11.26 4.95 -4.93
C SER A 42 -10.36 4.48 -6.08
N LEU A 43 -9.25 3.81 -5.78
CA LEU A 43 -8.36 3.19 -6.77
C LEU A 43 -8.75 1.74 -7.09
N GLY A 44 -9.87 1.24 -6.54
CA GLY A 44 -10.28 -0.15 -6.68
C GLY A 44 -9.57 -1.11 -5.71
N GLY A 45 -8.80 -0.58 -4.77
CA GLY A 45 -8.20 -1.33 -3.68
C GLY A 45 -9.15 -1.61 -2.53
N GLU A 46 -8.73 -2.45 -1.59
CA GLU A 46 -9.46 -2.75 -0.36
C GLU A 46 -8.52 -2.60 0.85
N VAL A 47 -9.01 -2.01 1.95
CA VAL A 47 -8.32 -2.08 3.24
C VAL A 47 -8.66 -3.41 3.92
N VAL A 48 -7.69 -4.32 3.93
CA VAL A 48 -7.84 -5.65 4.52
C VAL A 48 -7.79 -5.58 6.05
N ARG A 49 -6.91 -4.73 6.60
CA ARG A 49 -6.70 -4.63 8.05
C ARG A 49 -6.01 -3.32 8.45
N ASP A 50 -6.41 -2.77 9.59
CA ASP A 50 -5.61 -1.77 10.32
C ASP A 50 -4.56 -2.48 11.19
N LEU A 51 -3.27 -2.18 10.97
CA LEU A 51 -2.13 -2.88 11.57
C LEU A 51 -1.55 -2.17 12.80
N GLU A 52 -2.26 -1.19 13.36
CA GLU A 52 -1.78 -0.31 14.44
C GLU A 52 -0.53 0.52 14.02
N PHE A 53 -0.13 1.49 14.84
CA PHE A 53 1.06 2.34 14.59
C PHE A 53 1.06 3.02 13.22
N ASP A 54 -0.09 3.56 12.83
CA ASP A 54 -0.24 4.31 11.58
C ASP A 54 0.10 3.44 10.36
N ARG A 55 -0.34 2.17 10.38
CA ARG A 55 -0.16 1.22 9.28
C ARG A 55 -1.46 0.61 8.83
N LEU A 56 -1.63 0.52 7.52
CA LEU A 56 -2.77 -0.14 6.88
C LEU A 56 -2.27 -1.28 6.00
N LEU A 57 -2.92 -2.43 6.11
CA LEU A 57 -2.81 -3.51 5.15
C LEU A 57 -3.88 -3.31 4.09
N VAL A 58 -3.45 -3.12 2.85
CA VAL A 58 -4.33 -2.94 1.71
C VAL A 58 -4.07 -4.00 0.66
N GLU A 59 -5.08 -4.35 -0.11
CA GLU A 59 -4.99 -5.24 -1.26
C GLU A 59 -5.39 -4.45 -2.50
N VAL A 60 -4.53 -4.46 -3.51
CA VAL A 60 -4.71 -3.68 -4.73
C VAL A 60 -4.26 -4.51 -5.94
N ASP A 61 -4.81 -4.22 -7.11
CA ASP A 61 -4.28 -4.75 -8.36
C ASP A 61 -2.84 -4.26 -8.59
N GLN A 62 -1.97 -5.15 -9.07
CA GLN A 62 -0.58 -4.79 -9.35
C GLN A 62 -0.46 -3.66 -10.38
N THR A 63 -1.44 -3.54 -11.29
CA THR A 63 -1.51 -2.46 -12.28
C THR A 63 -1.72 -1.08 -11.65
N ASP A 64 -2.29 -1.02 -10.45
CA ASP A 64 -2.62 0.22 -9.74
C ASP A 64 -1.55 0.59 -8.69
N LEU A 65 -0.46 -0.18 -8.62
CA LEU A 65 0.68 0.10 -7.72
C LEU A 65 1.24 1.51 -7.90
N ASP A 66 1.27 2.03 -9.14
CA ASP A 66 1.80 3.37 -9.41
C ASP A 66 0.97 4.45 -8.71
N ALA A 67 -0.36 4.30 -8.73
CA ALA A 67 -1.29 5.21 -8.08
C ALA A 67 -1.19 5.11 -6.56
N VAL A 68 -1.13 3.89 -6.02
CA VAL A 68 -1.01 3.64 -4.57
C VAL A 68 0.32 4.19 -4.03
N CYS A 69 1.42 3.99 -4.76
CA CYS A 69 2.74 4.51 -4.38
C CYS A 69 2.84 6.04 -4.44
N SER A 70 1.86 6.70 -5.06
CA SER A 70 1.79 8.16 -5.21
C SER A 70 0.78 8.81 -4.27
N LEU A 71 0.18 8.04 -3.35
CA LEU A 71 -0.74 8.56 -2.35
C LEU A 71 -0.04 9.55 -1.41
N ASP A 72 -0.61 10.75 -1.30
CA ASP A 72 -0.19 11.74 -0.30
C ASP A 72 -0.42 11.21 1.12
N GLY A 73 0.48 11.55 2.04
CA GLY A 73 0.39 11.09 3.44
C GLY A 73 0.93 9.68 3.69
N VAL A 74 1.40 8.96 2.66
CA VAL A 74 2.09 7.67 2.84
C VAL A 74 3.60 7.86 2.93
N SER A 75 4.19 7.39 4.03
CA SER A 75 5.62 7.47 4.31
C SER A 75 6.40 6.25 3.79
N SER A 76 5.80 5.06 3.81
CA SER A 76 6.39 3.80 3.33
C SER A 76 5.35 2.89 2.66
N VAL A 77 5.76 2.20 1.58
CA VAL A 77 4.99 1.13 0.93
C VAL A 77 5.84 -0.13 0.84
N GLU A 78 5.34 -1.19 1.45
CA GLU A 78 6.00 -2.48 1.55
C GLU A 78 5.02 -3.59 1.23
N THR A 79 5.48 -4.78 0.85
CA THR A 79 4.60 -5.94 0.68
C THR A 79 4.31 -6.59 2.03
N ASP A 80 3.14 -7.23 2.20
CA ASP A 80 2.74 -7.98 3.41
C ASP A 80 3.77 -9.05 3.86
N ALA A 81 4.66 -9.49 2.97
CA ALA A 81 5.78 -10.38 3.31
C ALA A 81 6.75 -9.83 4.37
N VAL A 82 6.71 -8.52 4.68
CA VAL A 82 7.48 -7.92 5.79
C VAL A 82 6.89 -8.23 7.16
N LEU A 83 5.60 -8.57 7.23
CA LEU A 83 4.94 -9.06 8.43
C LEU A 83 5.27 -10.56 8.51
N GLY A 84 6.34 -10.90 9.23
CA GLY A 84 6.69 -12.31 9.46
C GLY A 84 5.50 -13.13 9.98
N PRO A 85 5.51 -14.46 9.81
CA PRO A 85 4.40 -15.31 10.26
C PRO A 85 4.16 -15.08 11.75
N THR A 86 2.92 -14.75 12.10
CA THR A 86 2.46 -14.64 13.49
C THR A 86 2.38 -16.01 14.13
#